data_AF-A0A2X0P0T8-F1
#
_entry.id   AF-A0A2X0P0T8-F1
#
_cell.length_a   1.000
_cell.length_b   1.000
_cell.length_c   1.000
_cell.angle_alpha   90.00
_cell.angle_beta   90.00
_cell.angle_gamma   90.00
#
_symmetry.space_group_name_H-M   'P 1'
#
loop_
_entity.id
_entity.type
_entity.pdbx_description
1 polymer ?
#
loop_
_entity_poly.entity_id
_entity_poly.type
_entity_poly.pdbx_seq_one_letter_code
_entity_poly.pdbx_strand_id
1 'polypeptide(L)'
;MHLLALHEHGSSNPLGVSGNTDRLPFHPYFTFKDLVTVFLFLLVLSVMVFYAPNYLGHSDNYIPANPMQTPPSIKYTIDLPALFYFSFCKNKKS
;
A
#
# COMPACT_ATOMS: atom_id res chain seq x y z
N MET A 1 -18.31 5.87 1.85
CA MET A 1 -18.41 7.21 1.21
C MET A 1 -17.48 7.39 0.02
N HIS A 2 -16.24 6.88 0.03
CA HIS A 2 -15.28 7.07 -1.06
C HIS A 2 -15.77 6.59 -2.45
N LEU A 3 -16.29 5.36 -2.54
CA LEU A 3 -16.82 4.83 -3.80
C LEU A 3 -18.07 5.57 -4.30
N LEU A 4 -18.91 6.08 -3.40
CA LEU A 4 -20.11 6.86 -3.76
C LEU A 4 -19.71 8.21 -4.37
N ALA A 5 -18.74 8.90 -3.78
CA ALA A 5 -18.21 10.15 -4.32
C ALA A 5 -17.58 9.95 -5.71
N LEU A 6 -16.90 8.82 -5.93
CA LEU A 6 -16.35 8.45 -7.24
C LEU A 6 -17.45 8.11 -8.25
N HIS A 7 -18.51 7.44 -7.83
CA HIS A 7 -19.61 7.05 -8.72
C HIS A 7 -20.40 8.26 -9.23
N GLU A 8 -20.55 9.31 -8.42
CA GLU A 8 -21.25 10.55 -8.83
C GLU A 8 -20.50 11.32 -9.93
N HIS A 9 -19.16 11.36 -9.90
CA HIS A 9 -18.34 12.12 -10.85
C HIS A 9 -17.73 11.25 -11.97
N GLY A 10 -17.69 9.93 -11.77
CA GLY A 10 -16.99 8.98 -12.64
C GLY A 10 -15.47 8.97 -12.43
N SER A 11 -14.80 7.97 -13.00
CA SER A 11 -13.33 7.87 -12.98
C SER A 11 -12.70 8.82 -14.01
N SER A 12 -11.52 9.35 -13.67
CA SER A 12 -10.73 10.18 -14.59
C SER A 12 -9.92 9.32 -15.57
N ASN A 13 -9.60 9.88 -16.74
CA ASN A 13 -8.77 9.23 -17.76
C ASN A 13 -7.33 9.80 -17.73
N PRO A 14 -6.32 9.07 -18.24
CA PRO A 14 -4.93 9.55 -18.24
C PRO A 14 -4.71 10.81 -19.09
N LEU A 15 -5.64 11.11 -20.00
CA LEU A 15 -5.60 12.31 -20.84
C LEU A 15 -6.20 13.55 -20.16
N GLY A 16 -6.87 13.39 -19.00
CA GLY A 16 -7.50 14.50 -18.26
C GLY A 16 -8.64 15.21 -18.99
N VAL A 17 -9.16 14.64 -20.08
CA VAL A 17 -10.27 15.18 -20.88
C VAL A 17 -11.59 14.54 -20.49
N SER A 18 -12.71 15.15 -20.85
CA SER A 18 -14.03 14.59 -20.52
C SER A 18 -14.22 13.19 -21.14
N GLY A 19 -14.30 12.17 -20.28
CA GLY A 19 -14.53 10.78 -20.68
C GLY A 19 -15.98 10.46 -21.05
N ASN A 20 -16.80 11.47 -21.35
CA ASN A 20 -18.23 11.30 -21.64
C ASN A 20 -18.48 10.57 -22.97
N THR A 21 -17.58 10.74 -23.93
CA THR A 21 -17.74 10.27 -25.32
C THR A 21 -17.35 8.79 -25.48
N ASP A 22 -16.41 8.30 -24.66
CA ASP A 22 -15.82 6.95 -24.80
C ASP A 22 -16.01 6.10 -23.52
N ARG A 23 -17.25 6.02 -23.03
CA ARG A 23 -17.56 5.19 -21.85
C ARG A 23 -17.78 3.73 -22.24
N LEU A 24 -16.89 2.85 -21.75
CA LEU A 24 -17.09 1.41 -21.81
C LEU A 24 -17.81 0.90 -20.55
N PRO A 25 -18.65 -0.15 -20.67
CA PRO A 25 -19.27 -0.79 -19.51
C PRO A 25 -18.23 -1.50 -18.63
N PHE A 26 -18.48 -1.54 -17.32
CA PHE A 26 -17.56 -2.12 -16.33
C PHE A 26 -17.32 -3.63 -16.58
N HIS A 27 -18.40 -4.38 -16.75
CA HIS A 27 -18.35 -5.75 -17.24
C HIS A 27 -18.47 -5.75 -18.77
N PRO A 28 -17.65 -6.51 -19.50
CA PRO A 28 -16.62 -7.46 -19.03
C PRO A 28 -15.21 -6.86 -18.86
N TYR A 29 -14.95 -5.68 -19.43
CA TYR A 29 -13.59 -5.19 -19.68
C TYR A 29 -12.77 -4.90 -18.42
N PHE A 30 -13.32 -4.16 -17.46
CA PHE A 30 -12.59 -3.79 -16.24
C PHE A 30 -12.49 -4.99 -15.28
N THR A 31 -13.50 -5.85 -15.24
CA THR A 31 -13.49 -7.06 -14.41
C THR A 31 -12.38 -8.03 -14.79
N PHE A 32 -12.18 -8.30 -16.08
CA PHE A 32 -11.07 -9.16 -16.51
C PHE A 32 -9.71 -8.52 -16.22
N LYS A 33 -9.58 -7.20 -16.41
CA LYS A 33 -8.35 -6.47 -16.09
C LYS A 33 -8.02 -6.56 -14.59
N ASP A 34 -9.00 -6.35 -13.72
CA ASP A 34 -8.83 -6.44 -12.27
C ASP A 34 -8.51 -7.88 -11.83
N LEU A 35 -9.11 -8.88 -12.48
CA LEU A 35 -8.80 -10.28 -12.18
C LEU A 35 -7.33 -10.62 -12.49
N VAL A 36 -6.80 -10.16 -13.62
CA VAL A 36 -5.39 -10.37 -14.00
C VAL A 36 -4.45 -9.74 -12.96
N THR A 37 -4.75 -8.51 -12.52
CA THR A 37 -3.91 -7.82 -11.53
C THR A 37 -4.03 -8.44 -10.14
N VAL A 38 -5.21 -8.96 -9.76
CA VAL A 38 -5.39 -9.74 -8.52
C VAL A 38 -4.55 -11.01 -8.54
N PHE A 39 -4.53 -11.77 -9.63
CA PHE A 39 -3.67 -12.94 -9.74
C PHE A 39 -2.19 -12.61 -9.66
N LEU A 40 -1.76 -11.51 -10.32
CA LEU A 40 -0.38 -11.04 -10.23
C LEU A 40 -0.01 -10.63 -8.79
N PHE A 41 -0.90 -9.90 -8.10
CA PHE A 41 -0.71 -9.50 -6.72
C PHE A 41 -0.59 -10.72 -5.79
N LEU A 42 -1.45 -11.73 -5.96
CA LEU A 42 -1.40 -12.96 -5.18
C LEU A 42 -0.12 -13.76 -5.43
N LEU A 43 0.41 -13.78 -6.66
CA LEU A 43 1.68 -14.43 -6.96
C LEU A 43 2.84 -13.75 -6.20
N VAL A 44 2.92 -12.43 -6.26
CA VAL A 44 3.95 -11.66 -5.53
C VAL A 44 3.83 -11.88 -4.02
N LEU A 45 2.61 -11.84 -3.48
CA LEU A 45 2.35 -12.09 -2.07
C LEU A 45 2.78 -13.51 -1.66
N SER A 46 2.42 -14.52 -2.47
CA SER A 46 2.82 -15.91 -2.26
C SER A 46 4.34 -16.05 -2.19
N VAL A 47 5.08 -15.44 -3.13
CA VAL A 47 6.55 -15.46 -3.11
C VAL A 47 7.10 -14.82 -1.84
N MET A 48 6.57 -13.67 -1.41
CA MET A 48 7.02 -13.02 -0.17
C MET A 48 6.75 -13.88 1.06
N VAL A 49 5.56 -14.48 1.16
CA VAL A 49 5.16 -15.30 2.32
C VAL A 49 5.98 -16.58 2.41
N PHE A 50 6.20 -17.29 1.29
CA PHE A 50 6.88 -18.58 1.32
C PHE A 50 8.41 -18.49 1.34
N TYR A 51 9.01 -17.56 0.61
CA TYR A 51 10.48 -17.49 0.49
C TYR A 51 11.12 -16.49 1.47
N ALA A 52 10.39 -15.49 1.95
CA ALA A 52 10.98 -14.40 2.75
C ALA A 52 10.00 -13.79 3.79
N PRO A 53 9.39 -14.60 4.68
CA PRO A 53 8.31 -14.15 5.58
C PRO A 53 8.73 -13.02 6.53
N ASN A 54 10.01 -12.99 6.93
CA ASN A 54 10.53 -12.05 7.92
C ASN A 54 11.31 -10.88 7.29
N TYR A 55 11.37 -10.80 5.96
CA TYR A 55 12.12 -9.75 5.26
C TYR A 55 11.50 -8.37 5.47
N LEU A 56 10.17 -8.35 5.61
CA LEU A 56 9.39 -7.17 5.94
C LEU A 56 9.06 -7.13 7.45
N GLY A 57 9.84 -7.81 8.30
CA GLY A 57 9.71 -7.85 9.75
C GLY A 57 10.87 -7.12 10.45
N HIS A 58 10.72 -6.76 11.73
CA HIS A 58 11.87 -6.44 12.58
C HIS A 58 12.23 -7.65 13.44
N SER A 59 13.51 -8.01 13.45
CA SER A 59 14.06 -9.04 14.34
C SER A 59 13.77 -8.76 15.81
N ASP A 60 13.67 -7.49 16.18
CA ASP A 60 13.44 -7.04 17.57
C ASP A 60 12.01 -7.35 18.06
N ASN A 61 11.07 -7.68 17.16
CA ASN A 61 9.70 -8.06 17.52
C ASN A 61 9.55 -9.52 17.95
N TYR A 62 10.62 -10.34 17.84
CA TYR A 62 10.61 -11.72 18.34
C TYR A 62 10.99 -11.83 19.83
N ILE A 63 11.42 -10.73 20.45
CA ILE A 63 11.75 -10.65 21.88
C ILE A 63 10.54 -10.05 22.62
N PRO A 64 10.07 -10.64 23.74
CA PRO A 64 8.95 -10.07 24.49
C PRO A 64 9.30 -8.66 24.98
N ALA A 65 8.34 -7.75 24.85
CA ALA A 65 8.54 -6.34 25.18
C ALA A 65 8.91 -6.16 26.66
N ASN A 66 10.01 -5.46 26.92
CA ASN A 66 10.42 -5.04 28.26
C ASN A 66 10.15 -3.53 28.43
N PRO A 67 9.19 -3.10 29.28
CA PRO A 67 8.87 -1.69 29.46
C PRO A 67 10.00 -0.87 30.11
N MET A 68 11.01 -1.52 30.71
CA MET A 68 12.15 -0.86 31.34
C MET A 68 13.37 -0.71 30.41
N GLN A 69 13.33 -1.30 29.21
CA GLN A 69 14.40 -1.20 28.22
C GLN A 69 13.84 -0.85 26.84
N THR A 70 14.22 0.32 26.33
CA THR A 70 14.01 0.66 24.93
C THR A 70 15.10 0.03 24.07
N PRO A 71 14.75 -0.68 22.98
CA PRO A 71 15.75 -1.23 22.07
C PRO A 71 16.53 -0.09 21.38
N PRO A 72 17.85 -0.24 21.18
CA PRO A 72 18.71 0.81 20.61
C PRO A 72 18.42 1.13 19.13
N SER A 73 17.66 0.27 18.42
CA SER A 73 17.27 0.45 17.02
C SER A 73 15.76 0.31 16.85
N ILE A 74 15.00 1.31 17.28
CA ILE A 74 13.58 1.41 16.91
C ILE A 74 13.52 1.80 15.42
N LYS A 75 13.34 0.82 14.54
CA LYS A 75 12.98 1.06 13.14
C LYS A 75 11.59 0.51 12.89
N TYR A 76 10.69 1.40 12.51
CA TYR A 76 9.35 1.03 12.08
C TYR A 76 9.46 0.17 10.83
N THR A 77 8.83 -0.99 10.88
CA THR A 77 8.89 -1.96 9.78
C THR A 77 7.73 -1.74 8.83
N ILE A 78 7.98 -1.87 7.52
CA ILE A 78 7.08 -1.61 6.37
C ILE A 78 6.71 -0.14 6.12
N ASP A 79 6.83 0.75 7.09
CA ASP A 79 6.40 2.12 6.88
C ASP A 79 7.46 3.00 6.20
N LEU A 80 7.72 2.80 4.90
CA LEU A 80 8.25 3.85 4.03
C LEU A 80 7.55 5.21 4.25
N PRO A 81 6.20 5.26 4.40
CA PRO A 81 5.55 6.50 4.81
C PRO A 81 5.94 6.96 6.21
N ALA A 82 5.99 6.11 7.24
CA ALA A 82 6.35 6.57 8.59
C ALA A 82 7.82 6.95 8.72
N LEU A 83 8.73 6.35 7.95
CA LEU A 83 10.13 6.81 7.84
C LEU A 83 10.20 8.19 7.19
N PHE A 84 9.38 8.45 6.17
CA PHE A 84 9.26 9.79 5.59
C PHE A 84 8.76 10.81 6.63
N TYR A 85 7.70 10.47 7.37
CA TYR A 85 7.18 11.31 8.46
C TYR A 85 8.19 11.49 9.61
N PHE A 86 8.91 10.45 10.01
CA PHE A 86 9.91 10.52 11.08
C PHE A 86 11.14 11.33 10.68
N SER A 87 11.60 11.19 9.43
CA SER A 87 12.65 12.02 8.85
C SER A 87 12.25 13.50 8.85
N PHE A 88 11.00 13.81 8.46
CA PHE A 88 10.45 15.17 8.52
C PHE A 88 10.37 15.72 9.95
N CYS A 89 9.88 14.92 10.91
CA CYS A 89 9.82 15.31 12.32
C CYS A 89 11.20 15.51 12.96
N LYS A 90 12.22 14.74 12.55
CA LYS A 90 13.61 14.97 12.98
C LYS A 90 14.22 16.22 12.33
N ASN A 91 13.92 16.49 11.06
CA ASN A 91 14.38 17.70 10.37
C ASN A 91 13.77 18.98 10.93
N LYS A 92 12.52 18.95 11.41
CA LYS A 92 11.88 20.10 12.08
C LYS A 92 12.34 20.35 13.53
N LYS A 93 13.15 19.46 14.10
CA LYS A 93 13.65 19.54 15.48
C LYS A 93 15.12 19.98 15.57
N SER A 94 15.75 20.33 14.45
CA SER A 94 17.10 20.91 14.37
C SER A 94 17.04 22.38 13.98
#